data_AF-A0A422M4J3-F1
#
_entry.id   AF-A0A422M4J3-F1
#
_cell.length_a   1.000
_cell.length_b   1.000
_cell.length_c   1.000
_cell.angle_alpha   90.00
_cell.angle_beta   90.00
_cell.angle_gamma   90.00
#
_symmetry.space_group_name_H-M   'P 1'
#
loop_
_entity.id
_entity.type
_entity.pdbx_description
1 polymer ?
#
loop_
_entity_poly.entity_id
_entity_poly.type
_entity_poly.pdbx_seq_one_letter_code
_entity_poly.pdbx_strand_id
1 'polypeptide(L)'
;MSEEKLYVVKNDEGKYLDIDLPIWWDDKAGSAFKRIDLAFRWAKKYDGHVVTLIEEPKKVVLTKEQAKIVDDAHGYYIPASYISRNYSDEELLMNAYVNGYTVKKEKEKKYNVKVPYAEGWHFQKYSRESKRGSRNDWKPFPAKDIDSNMSKGLFLFTESEIEHYGLQDCEKEEVTDDDD
;
A
#
# COMPACT_ATOMS: atom_id res chain seq x y z
N MET A 1 22.87 1.27 14.69
CA MET A 1 22.26 2.59 14.43
C MET A 1 22.13 3.26 15.78
N SER A 2 22.91 4.32 16.05
CA SER A 2 22.74 5.11 17.26
C SER A 2 21.46 5.93 17.11
N GLU A 3 20.41 5.56 17.83
CA GLU A 3 19.15 6.31 17.90
C GLU A 3 19.44 7.71 18.45
N GLU A 4 19.55 8.71 17.56
CA GLU A 4 19.66 10.11 17.99
C GLU A 4 18.32 10.52 18.63
N LYS A 5 18.32 10.70 19.95
CA LYS A 5 17.15 11.18 20.69
C LYS A 5 16.94 12.67 20.40
N LEU A 6 15.78 13.02 19.87
CA LEU A 6 15.33 14.39 19.72
C LEU A 6 14.42 14.77 20.89
N TYR A 7 14.50 16.02 21.31
CA TYR A 7 13.72 16.56 22.43
C TYR A 7 12.89 17.74 21.95
N VAL A 8 11.67 17.87 22.44
CA VAL A 8 10.81 19.05 22.24
C VAL A 8 10.36 19.57 23.59
N VAL A 9 9.97 20.84 23.64
CA VAL A 9 9.39 21.43 24.85
C VAL A 9 7.88 21.56 24.64
N LYS A 10 7.10 21.09 25.61
CA LYS A 10 5.64 21.06 25.56
C LYS A 10 5.08 21.75 26.81
N ASN A 11 4.00 22.50 26.67
CA ASN A 11 3.29 23.09 27.81
C ASN A 11 2.16 22.18 28.32
N ASP A 12 1.50 22.58 29.40
CA ASP A 12 0.42 21.80 30.02
C ASP A 12 -0.86 21.75 29.16
N GLU A 13 -1.02 22.68 28.21
CA GLU A 13 -2.09 22.67 27.20
C GLU A 13 -1.81 21.69 26.05
N GLY A 14 -0.62 21.10 26.03
CA GLY A 14 -0.17 20.18 25.00
C GLY A 14 0.35 20.83 23.72
N LYS A 15 0.64 22.14 23.73
CA LYS A 15 1.29 22.87 22.65
C LYS A 15 2.80 22.75 22.72
N TYR A 16 3.46 22.81 21.57
CA TYR A 16 4.90 22.71 21.44
C TYR A 16 5.53 24.11 21.37
N LEU A 17 6.71 24.25 21.96
CA LEU A 17 7.46 25.51 21.94
C LEU A 17 8.14 25.67 20.59
N ASP A 18 7.80 26.75 19.89
CA ASP A 18 8.51 27.19 18.69
C ASP A 18 9.46 28.33 19.06
N ILE A 19 10.77 28.11 18.84
CA ILE A 19 11.81 29.10 19.11
C ILE A 19 12.09 30.03 17.93
N ASP A 20 11.45 29.80 16.78
CA ASP A 20 11.49 30.75 15.67
C ASP A 20 10.84 32.07 16.11
N LEU A 21 11.52 33.19 15.82
CA LEU A 21 11.09 34.49 16.32
C LEU A 21 9.83 34.97 15.57
N PRO A 22 8.77 35.39 16.28
CA PRO A 22 8.65 35.50 17.73
C PRO A 22 8.35 34.16 18.43
N ILE A 23 9.02 33.90 19.55
CA ILE A 23 8.89 32.65 20.31
C ILE A 23 7.47 32.50 20.87
N TRP A 24 6.82 31.38 20.59
CA TRP A 24 5.41 31.14 20.94
C TRP A 24 5.07 29.65 21.07
N TRP A 25 3.84 29.36 21.52
CA TRP A 25 3.31 28.00 21.67
C TRP A 25 2.38 27.67 20.51
N ASP A 26 2.70 26.60 19.77
CA ASP A 26 1.96 26.16 18.58
C ASP A 26 1.41 24.74 18.78
N ASP A 27 0.23 24.46 18.21
CA ASP A 27 -0.49 23.19 18.36
C ASP A 27 0.00 22.09 17.39
N LYS A 28 0.74 22.46 16.34
CA LYS A 28 1.12 21.60 15.21
C LYS A 28 2.63 21.53 14.98
N ALA A 29 3.36 22.57 15.36
CA ALA A 29 4.79 22.73 15.10
C ALA A 29 5.54 23.13 16.37
N GLY A 30 6.82 22.78 16.42
CA GLY A 30 7.71 23.17 17.50
C GLY A 30 9.14 22.83 17.19
N SER A 31 10.06 23.43 17.93
CA SER A 31 11.48 23.27 17.67
C SER A 31 12.03 22.03 18.37
N ALA A 32 12.75 21.19 17.60
CA ALA A 32 13.40 20.01 18.10
C ALA A 32 14.87 20.29 18.48
N PHE A 33 15.30 19.71 19.59
CA PHE A 33 16.63 19.86 20.16
C PHE A 33 17.35 18.51 20.17
N LYS A 34 18.59 18.46 19.68
CA LYS A 34 19.45 17.27 19.80
C LYS A 34 20.05 17.07 21.19
N ARG A 35 20.08 18.14 21.99
CA ARG A 35 20.64 18.11 23.35
C ARG A 35 19.58 18.41 24.38
N ILE A 36 19.44 17.52 25.35
CA ILE A 36 18.46 17.64 26.43
C ILE A 36 18.70 18.89 27.30
N ASP A 37 19.95 19.33 27.48
CA ASP A 37 20.27 20.50 28.31
C ASP A 37 19.77 21.81 27.67
N LEU A 38 19.75 21.91 26.34
CA LEU A 38 19.15 23.04 25.64
C LEU A 38 17.63 23.03 25.79
N ALA A 39 16.99 21.87 25.60
CA ALA A 39 15.56 21.72 25.81
C ALA A 39 15.16 22.10 27.25
N PHE A 40 15.93 21.68 28.27
CA PHE A 40 15.68 22.05 29.67
C PHE A 40 15.80 23.56 29.94
N ARG A 41 16.75 24.26 29.29
CA ARG A 41 16.85 25.72 29.44
C ARG A 41 15.61 26.43 28.92
N TRP A 42 15.10 26.00 27.77
CA TRP A 42 13.90 26.55 27.16
C TRP A 42 12.65 26.21 27.99
N ALA A 43 12.51 24.95 28.41
CA ALA A 43 11.47 24.49 29.32
C ALA A 43 11.41 25.35 30.60
N LYS A 44 12.55 25.58 31.25
CA LYS A 44 12.62 26.42 32.46
C LYS A 44 12.28 27.89 32.21
N LYS A 45 12.60 28.42 31.02
CA LYS A 45 12.39 29.84 30.70
C LYS A 45 10.93 30.14 30.31
N TYR A 46 10.25 29.21 29.68
CA TYR A 46 8.88 29.39 29.16
C TYR A 46 7.82 28.58 29.92
N ASP A 47 8.21 27.92 31.02
CA ASP A 47 7.32 27.10 31.86
C ASP A 47 6.72 25.90 31.11
N GLY A 48 7.58 25.13 30.45
CA GLY A 48 7.24 23.88 29.77
C GLY A 48 7.97 22.67 30.35
N HIS A 49 7.69 21.50 29.80
CA HIS A 49 8.38 20.24 30.11
C HIS A 49 9.01 19.64 28.85
N VAL A 50 10.11 18.90 29.03
CA VAL A 50 10.83 18.26 27.91
C VAL A 50 10.20 16.91 27.59
N VAL A 51 9.88 16.69 26.33
CA VAL A 51 9.36 15.43 25.78
C VAL A 51 10.36 14.88 24.77
N THR A 52 10.53 13.56 24.72
CA THR A 52 11.40 12.92 23.73
C THR A 52 10.57 12.58 22.49
N LEU A 53 11.03 13.00 21.32
CA LEU A 53 10.48 12.56 20.04
C LEU A 53 11.03 11.17 19.72
N ILE A 54 10.14 10.27 19.35
CA ILE A 54 10.47 8.95 18.83
C ILE A 54 10.18 9.03 17.33
N GLU A 55 11.16 8.70 16.50
CA GLU A 55 10.97 8.61 15.05
C GLU A 55 9.82 7.64 14.75
N GLU A 56 8.98 7.96 13.76
CA GLU A 56 7.94 7.02 13.34
C GLU A 56 8.58 5.67 13.03
N PRO A 57 8.04 4.58 13.58
CA PRO A 57 8.69 3.29 13.40
C PRO A 57 8.71 2.91 11.93
N LYS A 58 9.81 2.32 11.49
CA LYS A 58 9.99 1.91 10.10
C LYS A 58 8.89 0.91 9.73
N LYS A 59 8.01 1.30 8.81
CA LYS A 59 6.92 0.44 8.32
C LYS A 59 7.46 -0.80 7.63
N VAL A 60 6.82 -1.93 7.90
CA VAL A 60 7.16 -3.22 7.28
C VAL A 60 6.58 -3.27 5.87
N VAL A 61 7.26 -3.92 4.93
CA VAL A 61 6.73 -4.15 3.58
C VAL A 61 6.09 -5.54 3.55
N LEU A 62 4.78 -5.60 3.28
CA LEU A 62 3.99 -6.84 3.25
C LEU A 62 3.45 -7.14 1.85
N THR A 63 3.19 -8.41 1.56
CA THR A 63 2.33 -8.79 0.42
C THR A 63 0.86 -8.47 0.73
N LYS A 64 -0.01 -8.54 -0.29
CA LYS A 64 -1.46 -8.33 -0.09
C LYS A 64 -2.06 -9.35 0.89
N GLU A 65 -1.63 -10.61 0.82
CA GLU A 65 -2.12 -11.68 1.70
C GLU A 65 -1.68 -11.45 3.16
N GLN A 66 -0.41 -11.11 3.37
CA GLN A 66 0.13 -10.77 4.69
C GLN A 66 -0.56 -9.55 5.31
N ALA A 67 -0.77 -8.50 4.51
CA ALA A 67 -1.49 -7.30 4.92
C ALA A 67 -2.91 -7.62 5.40
N LYS A 68 -3.63 -8.48 4.67
CA LYS A 68 -4.97 -8.92 5.06
C LYS A 68 -4.98 -9.63 6.42
N ILE A 69 -3.99 -10.48 6.70
CA ILE A 69 -3.88 -11.15 8.02
C ILE A 69 -3.72 -10.12 9.14
N VAL A 70 -2.91 -9.07 8.92
CA VAL A 70 -2.71 -7.99 9.91
C VAL A 70 -4.00 -7.18 10.12
N ASP A 71 -4.71 -6.86 9.04
CA ASP A 71 -5.99 -6.14 9.10
C ASP A 71 -7.06 -6.95 9.84
N ASP A 72 -7.19 -8.24 9.52
CA ASP A 72 -8.13 -9.15 10.17
C ASP A 72 -7.79 -9.35 11.66
N ALA A 73 -6.49 -9.35 12.01
CA ALA A 73 -6.04 -9.44 13.39
C ALA A 73 -6.53 -8.26 14.26
N HIS A 74 -6.64 -7.04 13.70
CA HIS A 74 -7.14 -5.87 14.42
C HIS A 74 -8.60 -6.02 14.86
N GLY A 75 -9.40 -6.82 14.14
CA GLY A 75 -10.79 -7.12 14.48
C GLY A 75 -10.95 -8.31 15.43
N TYR A 76 -9.87 -9.01 15.77
CA TYR A 76 -9.92 -10.25 16.53
C TYR A 76 -9.68 -10.03 18.03
N TYR A 77 -10.32 -10.85 18.87
CA TYR A 77 -10.23 -10.73 20.33
C TYR A 77 -8.79 -10.94 20.87
N ILE A 78 -7.98 -11.74 20.17
CA ILE A 78 -6.57 -11.99 20.52
C ILE A 78 -5.70 -11.87 19.26
N PRO A 79 -5.31 -10.65 18.85
CA PRO A 79 -4.60 -10.41 17.59
C PRO A 79 -3.34 -11.27 17.42
N ALA A 80 -2.54 -11.41 18.49
CA ALA A 80 -1.34 -12.24 18.50
C ALA A 80 -1.63 -13.73 18.18
N SER A 81 -2.70 -14.29 18.75
CA SER A 81 -3.10 -15.67 18.47
C SER A 81 -3.69 -15.82 17.06
N TYR A 82 -4.24 -14.76 16.48
CA TYR A 82 -4.71 -14.79 15.10
C TYR A 82 -3.52 -14.82 14.14
N ILE A 83 -2.55 -13.94 14.34
CA ILE A 83 -1.32 -13.89 13.54
C ILE A 83 -0.58 -15.24 13.62
N SER A 84 -0.39 -15.79 14.82
CA SER A 84 0.33 -17.06 15.04
C SER A 84 -0.31 -18.28 14.35
N ARG A 85 -1.61 -18.23 14.10
CA ARG A 85 -2.34 -19.33 13.45
C ARG A 85 -2.39 -19.21 11.93
N ASN A 86 -2.24 -18.01 11.41
CA ASN A 86 -2.43 -17.72 9.98
C ASN A 86 -1.12 -17.50 9.23
N TYR A 87 0.01 -17.34 9.93
CA TYR A 87 1.31 -17.15 9.29
C TYR A 87 2.46 -17.68 10.15
N SER A 88 3.43 -18.34 9.52
CA SER A 88 4.55 -19.00 10.22
C SER A 88 5.64 -18.02 10.67
N ASP A 89 5.85 -16.93 9.95
CA ASP A 89 6.80 -15.87 10.32
C ASP A 89 6.07 -14.74 11.07
N GLU A 90 5.73 -15.07 12.32
CA GLU A 90 4.95 -14.21 13.22
C GLU A 90 5.65 -12.88 13.50
N GLU A 91 6.98 -12.87 13.57
CA GLU A 91 7.76 -11.68 13.91
C GLU A 91 7.52 -10.55 12.91
N LEU A 92 7.49 -10.88 11.61
CA LEU A 92 7.24 -9.92 10.54
C LEU A 92 5.84 -9.28 10.64
N LEU A 93 4.79 -10.08 10.87
CA LEU A 93 3.41 -9.57 10.99
C LEU A 93 3.14 -8.88 12.33
N MET A 94 3.78 -9.31 13.42
CA MET A 94 3.70 -8.64 14.72
C MET A 94 4.36 -7.26 14.65
N ASN A 95 5.51 -7.16 13.97
CA ASN A 95 6.15 -5.86 13.70
C ASN A 95 5.27 -4.97 12.82
N ALA A 96 4.62 -5.52 11.80
CA ALA A 96 3.67 -4.79 10.95
C ALA A 96 2.42 -4.31 11.72
N TYR A 97 1.90 -5.12 12.63
CA TYR A 97 0.74 -4.79 13.46
C TYR A 97 1.03 -3.61 14.40
N VAL A 98 2.25 -3.53 14.96
CA VAL A 98 2.65 -2.48 15.90
C VAL A 98 3.14 -1.21 15.19
N ASN A 99 3.98 -1.36 14.17
CA ASN A 99 4.66 -0.24 13.50
C ASN A 99 3.93 0.27 12.25
N GLY A 100 2.87 -0.45 11.83
CA GLY A 100 2.23 -0.26 10.54
C GLY A 100 3.02 -0.90 9.40
N TYR A 101 2.36 -0.99 8.25
CA TYR A 101 2.94 -1.60 7.06
C TYR A 101 2.64 -0.83 5.77
N THR A 102 3.36 -1.19 4.72
CA THR A 102 3.10 -0.78 3.34
C THR A 102 2.94 -2.03 2.49
N VAL A 103 1.96 -2.03 1.58
CA VAL A 103 1.71 -3.17 0.71
C VAL A 103 2.65 -3.08 -0.49
N LYS A 104 3.47 -4.12 -0.67
CA LYS A 104 4.22 -4.34 -1.90
C LYS A 104 3.19 -4.48 -3.02
N LYS A 105 3.18 -3.51 -3.94
CA LYS A 105 2.45 -3.64 -5.20
C LYS A 105 3.13 -4.75 -5.98
N GLU A 106 2.62 -5.97 -5.86
CA GLU A 106 2.95 -7.01 -6.82
C GLU A 106 2.47 -6.52 -8.19
N LYS A 107 3.34 -6.57 -9.21
CA LYS A 107 2.92 -6.42 -10.60
C LYS A 107 1.86 -7.50 -10.80
N GLU A 108 0.58 -7.13 -10.81
CA GLU A 108 -0.50 -8.10 -11.01
C GLU A 108 -0.21 -8.85 -12.31
N LYS A 109 -0.10 -10.17 -12.21
CA LYS A 109 0.14 -11.00 -13.38
C LYS A 109 -1.00 -10.77 -14.35
N LYS A 110 -0.64 -10.38 -15.57
CA LYS A 110 -1.56 -10.15 -16.66
C LYS A 110 -1.40 -11.26 -17.66
N TYR A 111 -2.51 -11.68 -18.24
CA TYR A 111 -2.57 -12.80 -19.15
C TYR A 111 -3.28 -12.40 -20.43
N ASN A 112 -2.75 -12.83 -21.56
CA ASN A 112 -3.50 -12.93 -22.80
C ASN A 112 -4.26 -14.24 -22.80
N VAL A 113 -5.58 -14.19 -22.99
CA VAL A 113 -6.43 -15.39 -23.02
C VAL A 113 -6.75 -15.74 -24.46
N LYS A 114 -6.31 -16.91 -24.93
CA LYS A 114 -6.51 -17.38 -26.29
C LYS A 114 -7.94 -17.86 -26.51
N VAL A 115 -8.45 -17.65 -27.71
CA VAL A 115 -9.77 -18.15 -28.12
C VAL A 115 -9.62 -19.60 -28.59
N PRO A 116 -10.40 -20.55 -28.02
CA PRO A 116 -10.34 -21.94 -28.46
C PRO A 116 -10.62 -22.09 -29.96
N TYR A 117 -9.86 -22.96 -30.63
CA TYR A 117 -10.01 -23.27 -32.06
C TYR A 117 -9.81 -22.08 -33.02
N ALA A 118 -9.22 -20.97 -32.55
CA ALA A 118 -8.92 -19.79 -33.38
C ALA A 118 -7.48 -19.30 -33.13
N GLU A 119 -6.56 -19.74 -33.99
CA GLU A 119 -5.13 -19.40 -33.87
C GLU A 119 -4.88 -17.90 -34.10
N GLY A 120 -4.14 -17.27 -33.19
CA GLY A 120 -3.83 -15.84 -33.24
C GLY A 120 -4.97 -14.91 -32.81
N TRP A 121 -6.02 -15.45 -32.19
CA TRP A 121 -7.11 -14.67 -31.60
C TRP A 121 -7.07 -14.73 -30.08
N HIS A 122 -7.27 -13.57 -29.45
CA HIS A 122 -7.38 -13.44 -28.00
C HIS A 122 -8.72 -12.82 -27.63
N PHE A 123 -9.13 -13.03 -26.38
CA PHE A 123 -10.23 -12.27 -25.83
C PHE A 123 -9.81 -10.82 -25.61
N GLN A 124 -10.70 -9.89 -25.92
CA GLN A 124 -10.54 -8.46 -25.67
C GLN A 124 -11.65 -8.00 -24.74
N LYS A 125 -11.28 -7.23 -23.71
CA LYS A 125 -12.23 -6.56 -22.81
C LYS A 125 -13.10 -5.57 -23.58
N TYR A 126 -14.35 -5.47 -23.15
CA TYR A 126 -15.23 -4.42 -23.65
C TYR A 126 -14.69 -3.04 -23.26
N SER A 127 -14.60 -2.15 -24.26
CA SER A 127 -14.38 -0.73 -24.07
C SER A 127 -15.34 0.06 -24.97
N ARG A 128 -15.58 1.32 -24.63
CA ARG A 128 -16.44 2.19 -25.44
C ARG A 128 -15.90 2.40 -26.86
N GLU A 129 -14.59 2.31 -27.00
CA GLU A 129 -13.83 2.45 -28.25
C GLU A 129 -13.85 1.16 -29.08
N SER A 130 -13.88 -0.01 -28.43
CA SER A 130 -13.87 -1.32 -29.08
C SER A 130 -15.26 -1.80 -29.54
N LYS A 131 -16.23 -0.87 -29.67
CA LYS A 131 -17.61 -1.18 -30.06
C LYS A 131 -17.68 -1.80 -31.46
N ARG A 132 -17.65 -3.13 -31.53
CA ARG A 132 -18.17 -3.91 -32.67
C ARG A 132 -19.68 -4.12 -32.50
N GLY A 133 -20.45 -3.05 -32.69
CA GLY A 133 -21.90 -3.11 -32.85
C GLY A 133 -22.74 -3.02 -31.56
N SER A 134 -24.04 -2.74 -31.74
CA SER A 134 -25.03 -2.40 -30.70
C SER A 134 -25.46 -3.57 -29.79
N ARG A 135 -24.74 -4.71 -29.80
CA ARG A 135 -25.11 -5.94 -29.09
C ARG A 135 -24.02 -6.53 -28.19
N ASN A 136 -23.00 -5.75 -27.83
CA ASN A 136 -21.99 -6.26 -26.89
C ASN A 136 -22.52 -6.18 -25.45
N ASP A 137 -22.82 -7.34 -24.87
CA ASP A 137 -23.32 -7.54 -23.50
C ASP A 137 -22.27 -7.27 -22.41
N TRP A 138 -21.35 -6.31 -22.63
CA TRP A 138 -20.25 -5.97 -21.70
C TRP A 138 -19.27 -7.12 -21.41
N LYS A 139 -19.37 -8.22 -22.17
CA LYS A 139 -18.50 -9.40 -22.06
C LYS A 139 -17.28 -9.26 -22.95
N PRO A 140 -16.16 -9.94 -22.61
CA PRO A 140 -15.03 -10.09 -23.51
C PRO A 140 -15.45 -10.76 -24.81
N PHE A 141 -14.83 -10.35 -25.91
CA PHE A 141 -15.13 -10.92 -27.23
C PHE A 141 -13.84 -11.25 -28.00
N PRO A 142 -13.87 -12.22 -28.92
CA PRO A 142 -12.72 -12.55 -29.76
C PRO A 142 -12.27 -11.37 -30.61
N ALA A 143 -10.99 -11.03 -30.53
CA ALA A 143 -10.33 -10.06 -31.40
C ALA A 143 -8.94 -10.55 -31.80
N LYS A 144 -8.48 -10.10 -32.96
CA LYS A 144 -7.14 -10.42 -33.47
C LYS A 144 -6.20 -9.29 -33.09
N ASP A 145 -5.10 -9.59 -32.41
CA ASP A 145 -4.16 -8.60 -31.87
C ASP A 145 -3.66 -7.61 -32.92
N ILE A 146 -3.47 -8.08 -34.16
CA ILE A 146 -2.93 -7.32 -35.31
C ILE A 146 -3.94 -6.32 -35.89
N ASP A 147 -5.25 -6.60 -35.78
CA ASP A 147 -6.30 -5.78 -36.40
C ASP A 147 -6.83 -4.68 -35.45
N SER A 148 -6.43 -4.70 -34.18
CA SER A 148 -6.94 -3.78 -33.19
C SER A 148 -6.01 -2.56 -33.05
N ASN A 149 -6.46 -1.39 -33.51
CA ASN A 149 -5.85 -0.10 -33.16
C ASN A 149 -6.15 0.29 -31.69
N MET A 150 -6.25 -0.73 -30.82
CA MET A 150 -6.80 -0.65 -29.47
C MET A 150 -5.67 -0.83 -28.46
N SER A 151 -5.85 -0.27 -27.26
CA SER A 151 -4.85 -0.41 -26.20
C SER A 151 -4.55 -1.88 -25.90
N LYS A 152 -3.27 -2.27 -25.92
CA LYS A 152 -2.80 -3.62 -25.53
C LYS A 152 -3.34 -4.03 -24.16
N GLY A 153 -3.59 -3.08 -23.26
CA GLY A 153 -4.18 -3.33 -21.94
C GLY A 153 -5.58 -3.95 -21.99
N LEU A 154 -6.31 -3.87 -23.10
CA LEU A 154 -7.62 -4.50 -23.26
C LEU A 154 -7.54 -6.01 -23.51
N PHE A 155 -6.38 -6.53 -23.92
CA PHE A 155 -6.15 -7.97 -24.12
C PHE A 155 -5.61 -8.65 -22.86
N LEU A 156 -5.18 -7.86 -21.89
CA LEU A 156 -4.57 -8.32 -20.65
C LEU A 156 -5.62 -8.48 -19.54
N PHE A 157 -5.72 -9.70 -19.00
CA PHE A 157 -6.63 -10.07 -17.91
C PHE A 157 -5.85 -10.44 -16.65
N THR A 158 -6.37 -10.10 -15.47
CA THR A 158 -5.93 -10.70 -14.21
C THR A 158 -6.61 -12.06 -13.99
N GLU A 159 -6.09 -12.91 -13.11
CA GLU A 159 -6.74 -14.20 -12.82
C GLU A 159 -8.19 -14.04 -12.33
N SER A 160 -8.44 -13.01 -11.51
CA SER A 160 -9.79 -12.70 -11.02
C SER A 160 -10.75 -12.32 -12.14
N GLU A 161 -10.28 -11.62 -13.18
CA GLU A 161 -11.10 -11.29 -14.34
C GLU A 161 -11.36 -12.53 -15.21
N ILE A 162 -10.38 -13.42 -15.37
CA ILE A 162 -10.55 -14.69 -16.09
C ILE A 162 -11.63 -15.54 -15.42
N GLU A 163 -11.60 -15.64 -14.08
CA GLU A 163 -12.64 -16.31 -13.30
C GLU A 163 -14.00 -15.63 -13.45
N HIS A 164 -14.04 -14.30 -13.33
CA HIS A 164 -15.28 -13.52 -13.45
C HIS A 164 -15.97 -13.72 -14.82
N TYR A 165 -15.18 -13.82 -15.90
CA TYR A 165 -15.70 -14.04 -17.24
C TYR A 165 -15.90 -15.52 -17.61
N GLY A 166 -15.57 -16.46 -16.71
CA GLY A 166 -15.69 -17.90 -16.98
C GLY A 166 -14.74 -18.39 -18.07
N LEU A 167 -13.57 -17.78 -18.18
CA LEU A 167 -12.54 -18.11 -19.19
C LEU A 167 -11.45 -19.04 -18.63
N GLN A 168 -11.71 -19.71 -17.50
CA GLN A 168 -10.74 -20.55 -16.79
C GLN A 168 -10.27 -21.76 -17.62
N ASP A 169 -11.11 -22.25 -18.52
CA ASP A 169 -10.81 -23.38 -19.42
C ASP A 169 -10.03 -22.97 -20.68
N CYS A 170 -9.81 -21.67 -20.89
CA CYS A 170 -9.08 -21.15 -22.04
C CYS A 170 -7.56 -21.13 -21.77
N GLU A 171 -6.77 -21.34 -22.83
CA GLU A 171 -5.31 -21.23 -22.73
C GLU A 171 -4.92 -19.78 -22.42
N LYS A 172 -4.15 -19.58 -21.35
CA LYS A 172 -3.67 -18.27 -20.90
C LYS A 172 -2.15 -18.19 -21.05
N GLU A 173 -1.68 -17.05 -21.54
CA GLU A 173 -0.26 -16.74 -21.70
C GLU A 173 0.10 -15.59 -20.77
N GLU A 174 1.00 -15.83 -19.82
CA GLU A 174 1.48 -14.79 -18.89
C GLU A 174 2.28 -13.76 -19.68
N VAL A 175 1.82 -12.51 -19.65
CA VAL A 175 2.55 -11.39 -20.25
C VAL A 175 3.30 -10.73 -19.11
N THR A 176 4.59 -11.03 -19.02
CA THR A 176 5.50 -10.25 -18.19
C THR A 176 5.68 -8.90 -18.88
N ASP A 177 5.29 -7.81 -18.23
CA ASP A 177 5.81 -6.47 -18.57
C ASP A 177 7.30 -6.48 -18.19
N ASP A 178 8.11 -7.19 -18.98
CA ASP A 178 9.55 -7.01 -19.10
C ASP A 178 9.73 -5.71 -19.89
N ASP A 179 9.60 -4.58 -19.19
CA ASP A 179 10.43 -3.39 -19.37
C ASP A 179 10.03 -2.31 -18.34
N ASP A 180 11.09 -1.76 -17.72
CA ASP A 180 11.22 -0.77 -16.64
C ASP A 180 10.94 -1.19 -15.18
#